data_AF-K1R5Z2-F1
#
_entry.id   AF-K1R5Z2-F1
#
_cell.length_a   1.000
_cell.length_b   1.000
_cell.length_c   1.000
_cell.angle_alpha   90.00
_cell.angle_beta   90.00
_cell.angle_gamma   90.00
#
_symmetry.space_group_name_H-M   'P 1'
#
loop_
_entity.id
_entity.type
_entity.pdbx_description
1 polymer ?
#
loop_
_entity_poly.entity_id
_entity_poly.type
_entity_poly.pdbx_seq_one_letter_code
_entity_poly.pdbx_strand_id
1 'polypeptide(L)' 'MKALKIGNLCAAVPVVQGGMGVGISLSGLASAVAREGGIGVISSAGLGVIYKDYSSDYRKASIWGLREELRKARAATRG' A
#
# COMPACT_ATOMS: atom_id res chain seq x y z
N MET A 1 -15.80 1.78 19.63
CA MET A 1 -14.88 0.71 19.17
C MET A 1 -13.50 1.00 19.74
N LYS A 2 -12.70 -0.01 20.15
CA LYS A 2 -11.36 0.23 20.72
C LYS A 2 -10.35 0.38 19.58
N ALA A 3 -9.50 1.41 19.62
CA ALA A 3 -8.45 1.63 18.64
C ALA A 3 -7.44 0.47 18.62
N LEU A 4 -6.89 0.16 17.44
CA LEU A 4 -5.82 -0.83 17.27
C LEU A 4 -4.46 -0.16 17.52
N LYS A 5 -3.67 -0.72 18.44
CA LYS A 5 -2.32 -0.25 18.75
C LYS A 5 -1.28 -1.31 18.39
N ILE A 6 -0.27 -0.93 17.63
CA ILE A 6 0.84 -1.79 17.21
C ILE A 6 2.14 -1.03 17.52
N GLY A 7 2.81 -1.38 18.61
CA GLY A 7 3.96 -0.62 19.10
C GLY A 7 3.60 0.86 19.34
N ASN A 8 4.27 1.78 18.65
CA ASN A 8 4.01 3.21 18.68
C ASN A 8 2.96 3.69 17.65
N LEU A 9 2.37 2.79 16.87
CA LEU A 9 1.35 3.11 15.87
C LEU A 9 -0.06 2.93 16.45
N CYS A 10 -0.98 3.79 16.02
CA CYS A 10 -2.39 3.77 16.43
C CYS A 10 -3.31 3.96 15.23
N ALA A 11 -4.21 3.01 14.98
CA ALA A 11 -5.30 3.13 14.03
C ALA A 11 -6.61 3.39 14.79
N ALA A 12 -7.23 4.55 14.52
CA ALA A 12 -8.46 4.97 15.18
C ALA A 12 -9.63 4.01 14.87
N VAL A 13 -9.65 3.51 13.64
CA VAL A 13 -10.55 2.44 13.19
C VAL A 13 -9.75 1.14 13.15
N PRO A 14 -10.11 0.11 13.94
CA PRO A 14 -9.36 -1.15 14.02
C PRO A 14 -9.65 -2.05 12.80
N VAL A 15 -9.53 -1.50 11.59
CA VAL A 15 -9.70 -2.19 10.31
C VAL A 15 -8.38 -2.19 9.56
N VAL A 16 -7.99 -3.37 9.09
CA VAL A 16 -6.85 -3.57 8.21
C VAL A 16 -7.37 -4.04 6.87
N GLN A 17 -7.10 -3.29 5.80
CA GLN A 17 -7.48 -3.69 4.46
C GLN A 17 -6.62 -4.87 3.99
N GLY A 18 -7.25 -5.93 3.49
CA GLY A 18 -6.53 -7.12 2.99
C GLY A 18 -5.73 -6.82 1.73
N GLY A 19 -4.47 -7.28 1.66
CA GLY A 19 -3.59 -7.06 0.51
C GLY A 19 -3.91 -7.96 -0.69
N MET A 20 -4.61 -7.43 -1.68
CA MET A 20 -4.90 -8.10 -2.95
C MET A 20 -3.87 -7.72 -4.02
N GLY A 21 -3.22 -8.73 -4.61
CA GLY A 21 -2.18 -8.55 -5.64
C GLY A 21 -2.72 -8.13 -7.01
N VAL A 22 -1.83 -8.08 -7.99
CA VAL A 22 -2.13 -7.81 -9.42
C VAL A 22 -2.91 -6.50 -9.60
N GLY A 23 -2.54 -5.48 -8.85
CA GLY A 23 -2.97 -4.09 -9.09
C GLY A 23 -4.22 -3.65 -8.35
N ILE A 24 -4.77 -4.49 -7.48
CA ILE A 24 -5.95 -4.13 -6.68
C ILE A 24 -5.54 -3.28 -5.47
N SER A 25 -4.63 -3.78 -4.63
CA SER A 25 -4.17 -3.08 -3.42
C SER A 25 -2.93 -2.26 -3.70
N LEU A 26 -3.13 -1.11 -4.35
CA LEU A 26 -2.11 -0.11 -4.66
C LEU A 26 -2.30 1.16 -3.81
N SER A 27 -1.53 2.21 -4.09
CA SER A 27 -1.53 3.48 -3.34
C SER A 27 -2.91 4.11 -3.21
N GLY A 28 -3.77 4.02 -4.23
CA GLY A 28 -5.12 4.58 -4.19
C GLY A 28 -5.99 3.99 -3.07
N LEU A 29 -6.17 2.66 -3.05
CA LEU A 29 -6.95 1.98 -2.02
C LEU A 29 -6.30 2.09 -0.64
N ALA A 30 -4.98 1.89 -0.57
CA ALA A 30 -4.27 1.95 0.71
C ALA A 30 -4.35 3.35 1.35
N SER A 31 -4.19 4.42 0.57
CA SER A 31 -4.31 5.79 1.08
C SER A 31 -5.74 6.16 1.47
N ALA A 32 -6.75 5.69 0.73
CA ALA A 32 -8.15 5.89 1.08
C ALA A 32 -8.47 5.27 2.46
N VAL A 33 -8.07 4.01 2.70
CA VAL A 33 -8.28 3.35 3.99
C VAL A 33 -7.54 4.05 5.12
N ALA A 34 -6.29 4.47 4.89
CA ALA A 34 -5.50 5.19 5.88
C ALA A 34 -6.11 6.56 6.25
N ARG A 35 -6.70 7.28 5.28
CA ARG A 35 -7.40 8.55 5.51
C ARG A 35 -8.65 8.41 6.38
N GLU A 36 -9.33 7.27 6.29
CA GLU A 36 -10.49 6.95 7.13
C GLU A 36 -10.07 6.42 8.52
N GLY A 37 -8.77 6.45 8.85
CA GLY A 37 -8.25 6.05 10.16
C GLY A 37 -8.02 4.56 10.33
N GLY A 38 -8.15 3.76 9.26
CA GLY A 38 -7.77 2.36 9.21
C GLY A 38 -6.31 2.16 8.78
N ILE A 39 -5.93 0.91 8.52
CA ILE A 39 -4.60 0.54 8.01
C ILE A 39 -4.74 0.09 6.54
N GLY A 40 -4.19 0.88 5.63
CA GLY A 40 -4.05 0.53 4.21
C GLY A 40 -2.86 -0.39 3.96
N VAL A 41 -3.00 -1.32 3.03
CA VAL A 41 -1.98 -2.32 2.67
C VAL A 41 -1.70 -2.26 1.17
N ILE A 42 -0.42 -2.18 0.82
CA ILE A 42 0.05 -2.28 -0.57
C ILE A 42 0.53 -3.71 -0.81
N SER A 43 -0.01 -4.38 -1.82
CA SER A 43 0.43 -5.73 -2.20
C SER A 43 1.58 -5.67 -3.21
N SER A 44 2.66 -6.38 -2.93
CA SER A 44 3.80 -6.50 -3.86
C SER A 44 3.60 -7.57 -4.94
N ALA A 45 2.61 -8.45 -4.76
CA ALA A 45 2.35 -9.56 -5.68
C ALA A 45 1.88 -9.02 -7.04
N GLY A 46 2.59 -9.37 -8.11
CA GLY A 46 2.25 -8.97 -9.48
C GLY A 46 2.71 -7.57 -9.88
N LEU A 47 3.41 -6.81 -9.01
CA LEU A 47 3.88 -5.47 -9.36
C LEU A 47 4.80 -5.45 -10.58
N GLY A 48 5.65 -6.47 -10.76
CA GLY A 48 6.52 -6.56 -11.93
C GLY A 48 5.77 -6.66 -13.26
N VAL A 49 4.53 -7.16 -13.26
CA VAL A 49 3.67 -7.17 -14.46
C VAL A 49 3.13 -5.78 -14.75
N ILE A 50 2.75 -5.04 -13.71
CA ILE A 50 2.17 -3.68 -13.81
C ILE A 50 3.23 -2.67 -14.22
N TYR A 51 4.44 -2.82 -13.68
CA TYR A 51 5.57 -1.91 -13.91
C TYR A 51 6.57 -2.44 -14.93
N LYS A 52 6.15 -3.35 -15.82
CA LYS A 52 7.01 -3.95 -16.85
C LYS A 52 7.65 -2.91 -17.79
N ASP A 53 6.99 -1.76 -17.98
CA ASP A 53 7.48 -0.69 -18.85
C ASP A 53 8.70 0.03 -18.25
N TYR A 54 8.90 -0.05 -16.93
CA TYR A 54 10.10 0.43 -16.27
C TYR A 54 11.30 -0.50 -16.54
N SER A 55 11.08 -1.81 -16.56
CA SER A 55 12.14 -2.82 -16.74
C SER A 55 11.54 -4.17 -17.12
N SER A 56 12.14 -4.83 -18.13
CA SER A 56 11.80 -6.22 -18.50
C SER A 56 12.18 -7.24 -17.43
N ASP A 57 13.15 -6.91 -16.56
CA ASP A 57 13.43 -7.69 -15.34
C ASP A 57 12.29 -7.49 -14.33
N TYR A 58 11.53 -8.56 -14.11
CA TYR A 58 10.38 -8.60 -13.21
C TYR A 58 10.72 -8.14 -11.79
N ARG A 59 11.89 -8.52 -11.27
CA ARG A 59 12.30 -8.19 -9.89
C ARG A 59 12.65 -6.71 -9.78
N LYS A 60 13.38 -6.16 -10.76
CA LYS A 60 13.68 -4.72 -10.81
C LYS A 60 12.41 -3.89 -10.94
N ALA A 61 11.50 -4.26 -11.84
CA ALA A 61 10.20 -3.62 -11.99
C ALA A 61 9.36 -3.69 -10.70
N SER A 62 9.31 -4.84 -10.04
CA SER A 62 8.57 -5.01 -8.79
C SER A 62 9.11 -4.13 -7.65
N ILE A 63 10.44 -4.08 -7.48
CA ILE A 63 11.08 -3.26 -6.43
C ILE A 63 10.83 -1.78 -6.69
N TRP A 64 10.98 -1.33 -7.94
CA TRP A 64 10.71 0.05 -8.31
C TRP A 64 9.23 0.41 -8.10
N GLY A 65 8.31 -0.42 -8.60
CA GLY A 65 6.87 -0.22 -8.45
C GLY A 65 6.44 -0.13 -6.99
N LEU A 66 6.98 -1.00 -6.12
CA LEU A 66 6.66 -0.96 -4.69
C LEU A 66 7.10 0.35 -4.05
N ARG A 67 8.28 0.87 -4.40
CA ARG A 67 8.77 2.16 -3.90
C ARG A 67 7.87 3.31 -4.35
N GLU A 68 7.46 3.33 -5.60
CA GLU A 68 6.56 4.38 -6.11
C GLU A 68 5.18 4.33 -5.44
N GLU A 69 4.61 3.14 -5.26
CA GLU A 69 3.31 3.01 -4.60
C GLU A 69 3.36 3.40 -3.12
N LEU A 70 4.44 3.09 -2.41
CA LEU A 70 4.68 3.59 -1.06
C LEU A 70 4.79 5.13 -1.02
N ARG A 71 5.52 5.72 -1.97
CA ARG A 71 5.69 7.18 -2.06
C ARG A 71 4.35 7.88 -2.33
N LYS A 72 3.57 7.39 -3.30
CA LYS A 72 2.24 7.91 -3.63
C LYS A 72 1.28 7.79 -2.45
N ALA A 73 1.27 6.64 -1.76
CA ALA A 73 0.40 6.44 -0.61
C ALA A 73 0.73 7.44 0.51
N ARG A 74 2.01 7.60 0.86
CA ARG A 74 2.46 8.59 1.86
C ARG A 74 2.11 10.03 1.47
N ALA A 75 2.26 10.38 0.19
CA ALA A 75 1.90 11.72 -0.29
C ALA A 75 0.38 11.99 -0.23
N ALA A 76 -0.44 10.95 -0.27
CA ALA A 76 -1.90 11.03 -0.19
C ALA A 76 -2.46 10.87 1.23
N THR A 77 -1.60 10.62 2.23
CA THR A 77 -1.97 10.48 3.65
C THR A 77 -1.36 11.58 4.51
N ARG A 78 -1.70 11.61 5.81
CA ARG A 78 -1.17 12.56 6.79
C ARG A 78 0.08 12.04 7.52
N GLY A 79 0.72 10.98 7.00
CA GLY A 79 1.89 10.29 7.57
C GLY A 79 2.26 9.03 6.78
#